data_AF-A0A1Q2LHR1-F1
#
_entry.id   AF-A0A1Q2LHR1-F1
#
_cell.length_a   1.000
_cell.length_b   1.000
_cell.length_c   1.000
_cell.angle_alpha   90.00
_cell.angle_beta   90.00
_cell.angle_gamma   90.00
#
_symmetry.space_group_name_H-M   'P 1'
#
loop_
_entity.id
_entity.type
_entity.pdbx_description
1 polymer ?
#
loop_
_entity_poly.entity_id
_entity_poly.type
_entity_poly.pdbx_seq_one_letter_code
_entity_poly.pdbx_strand_id
1 'polypeptide(L)'
;MFDFRSNRIKTYDPRGIDFSDTITPYGDKRYDYAKIFHSLVGLYDFIIAGFYKCEIAESHIYFNIQEPSIVSSLQQYFIESFCPQNAAEIYAITIHLFLSALPLHADNPKRQDALFANAFRLYKQFKTLYPNSLNTDKRGKI
;
A
#
# COMPACT_ATOMS: atom_id res chain seq x y z
N MET A 1 1.26 -14.95 -1.10
CA MET A 1 1.91 -15.78 -0.07
C MET A 1 2.99 -16.64 -0.71
N PHE A 2 4.22 -16.55 -0.22
CA PHE A 2 5.32 -17.38 -0.68
C PHE A 2 5.34 -18.70 0.10
N ASP A 3 5.43 -19.82 -0.61
CA ASP A 3 5.52 -21.16 -0.06
C ASP A 3 6.97 -21.64 -0.16
N PHE A 4 7.68 -21.61 0.98
CA PHE A 4 9.10 -21.99 1.06
C PHE A 4 9.36 -23.44 0.66
N ARG A 5 8.40 -24.35 0.89
CA ARG A 5 8.58 -25.78 0.60
C ARG A 5 8.51 -26.06 -0.89
N SER A 6 7.61 -25.38 -1.59
CA SER A 6 7.43 -25.56 -3.03
C SER A 6 8.14 -24.51 -3.88
N ASN A 7 8.76 -23.51 -3.26
CA ASN A 7 9.34 -22.33 -3.91
C ASN A 7 8.33 -21.64 -4.87
N ARG A 8 7.08 -21.51 -4.43
CA ARG A 8 5.98 -20.96 -5.24
C ARG A 8 5.39 -19.71 -4.61
N ILE A 9 5.03 -18.74 -5.45
CA ILE A 9 4.22 -17.60 -5.05
C ILE A 9 2.75 -17.92 -5.35
N LYS A 10 1.91 -17.89 -4.31
CA LYS A 10 0.45 -18.01 -4.41
C LYS A 10 -0.16 -16.62 -4.32
N THR A 11 -0.87 -16.18 -5.35
CA THR A 11 -1.60 -14.91 -5.38
C THR A 11 -3.09 -15.16 -5.14
N TYR A 12 -3.70 -14.33 -4.30
CA TYR A 12 -5.13 -14.41 -3.99
C TYR A 12 -5.76 -13.05 -4.29
N ASP A 13 -6.75 -13.01 -5.19
CA ASP A 13 -7.57 -11.82 -5.40
C ASP A 13 -8.97 -12.05 -4.81
N PRO A 14 -9.27 -11.53 -3.61
CA PRO A 14 -10.59 -11.67 -3.00
C PRO A 14 -11.68 -10.82 -3.66
N ARG A 15 -11.37 -9.96 -4.65
CA ARG A 15 -12.42 -9.27 -5.40
C ARG A 15 -13.21 -10.29 -6.20
N GLY A 16 -12.59 -10.92 -7.19
CA GLY A 16 -13.23 -11.92 -8.05
C GLY A 16 -14.53 -11.46 -8.72
N ILE A 17 -14.92 -10.19 -8.58
CA ILE A 17 -16.13 -9.55 -9.09
C ILE A 17 -15.77 -8.16 -9.65
N ASP A 18 -16.44 -7.74 -10.72
CA ASP A 18 -16.34 -6.38 -11.24
C ASP A 18 -17.33 -5.41 -10.54
N PHE A 19 -17.36 -4.16 -11.02
CA PHE A 19 -18.30 -3.14 -10.53
C PHE A 19 -19.77 -3.43 -10.86
N SER A 20 -20.05 -4.48 -11.64
CA SER A 20 -21.40 -4.94 -12.00
C SER A 20 -21.75 -6.26 -11.29
N ASP A 21 -21.06 -6.60 -10.19
CA ASP A 21 -21.22 -7.85 -9.44
C ASP A 21 -21.02 -9.13 -10.28
N THR A 22 -20.35 -9.02 -11.42
CA THR A 22 -20.08 -10.18 -12.28
C THR A 22 -18.78 -10.84 -11.87
N ILE A 23 -18.80 -12.15 -11.62
CA ILE A 23 -17.58 -12.89 -11.28
C ILE A 23 -16.62 -12.82 -12.46
N THR A 24 -15.47 -12.18 -12.25
CA THR A 24 -14.46 -12.00 -13.29
C THR A 24 -13.05 -12.02 -12.72
N PRO A 25 -12.07 -12.61 -13.42
CA PRO A 25 -10.66 -12.47 -13.09
C PRO A 25 -10.09 -11.11 -13.54
N TYR A 26 -10.86 -10.31 -14.29
CA TYR A 26 -10.40 -9.04 -14.84
C TYR A 26 -10.71 -7.87 -13.90
N GLY A 27 -9.74 -6.99 -13.73
CA GLY A 27 -9.87 -5.79 -12.90
C GLY A 27 -8.88 -4.70 -13.31
N ASP A 28 -8.89 -3.60 -12.57
CA ASP A 28 -7.94 -2.52 -12.80
C ASP A 28 -6.53 -2.94 -12.38
N LYS A 29 -5.61 -2.98 -13.35
CA LYS A 29 -4.18 -3.29 -13.13
C LYS A 29 -3.53 -2.45 -12.02
N ARG A 30 -3.99 -1.20 -11.82
CA ARG A 30 -3.45 -0.29 -10.80
C ARG A 30 -3.70 -0.84 -9.41
N TYR A 31 -4.82 -1.50 -9.19
CA TYR A 31 -5.12 -2.12 -7.92
C TYR A 31 -4.27 -3.38 -7.69
N ASP A 32 -4.01 -4.17 -8.73
CA ASP A 32 -3.13 -5.34 -8.62
C ASP A 32 -1.71 -4.90 -8.24
N TYR A 33 -1.21 -3.85 -8.88
CA TYR A 33 0.04 -3.21 -8.47
C TYR A 33 -0.05 -2.63 -7.07
N ALA A 34 -1.16 -1.99 -6.68
CA ALA A 34 -1.34 -1.46 -5.33
C ALA A 34 -1.29 -2.55 -4.26
N LYS A 35 -1.73 -3.78 -4.53
CA LYS A 35 -1.58 -4.91 -3.59
C LYS A 35 -0.12 -5.32 -3.41
N ILE A 36 0.67 -5.34 -4.48
CA ILE A 36 2.11 -5.60 -4.39
C ILE A 36 2.79 -4.43 -3.67
N PHE A 37 2.41 -3.20 -4.03
CA PHE A 37 2.89 -1.96 -3.45
C PHE A 37 2.62 -1.91 -1.95
N HIS A 38 1.43 -2.36 -1.51
CA HIS A 38 1.03 -2.45 -0.10
C HIS A 38 1.98 -3.30 0.74
N SER A 39 2.49 -4.40 0.19
CA SER A 39 3.52 -5.23 0.84
C SER A 39 4.91 -4.61 0.72
N LEU A 40 5.36 -4.23 -0.48
CA LEU A 40 6.75 -3.86 -0.75
C LEU A 40 7.09 -2.42 -0.30
N VAL A 41 6.34 -1.43 -0.76
CA VAL A 41 6.57 0.00 -0.46
C VAL A 41 5.77 0.43 0.77
N GLY A 42 4.57 -0.15 0.92
CA GLY A 42 3.72 -0.01 2.09
C GLY A 42 4.26 -0.74 3.31
N LEU A 43 5.14 -1.73 3.14
CA LEU A 43 5.78 -2.46 4.24
C LEU A 43 4.78 -3.14 5.17
N TYR A 44 3.60 -3.50 4.64
CA TYR A 44 2.53 -4.14 5.40
C TYR A 44 3.04 -5.40 6.12
N ASP A 45 3.81 -6.25 5.44
CA ASP A 45 4.28 -7.51 6.03
C ASP A 45 5.21 -7.28 7.24
N PHE A 46 6.01 -6.21 7.23
CA PHE A 46 6.83 -5.82 8.38
C PHE A 46 5.97 -5.35 9.56
N ILE A 47 4.89 -4.63 9.28
CA ILE A 47 3.94 -4.19 10.32
C ILE A 47 3.23 -5.42 10.92
N ILE A 48 2.75 -6.35 10.08
CA ILE A 48 2.11 -7.58 10.56
C ILE A 48 3.09 -8.43 11.38
N ALA A 49 4.36 -8.49 10.99
CA ALA A 49 5.40 -9.22 11.71
C ALA A 49 5.94 -8.48 12.96
N GLY A 50 5.50 -7.25 13.23
CA GLY A 50 5.90 -6.49 14.42
C GLY A 50 7.24 -5.76 14.32
N PHE A 51 7.82 -5.63 13.12
CA PHE A 51 9.09 -4.91 12.89
C PHE A 51 8.89 -3.39 12.76
N TYR A 52 8.21 -2.80 13.75
CA TYR A 52 7.94 -1.38 13.78
C TYR A 52 7.97 -0.81 15.20
N LYS A 53 8.14 0.51 15.29
CA LYS A 53 7.89 1.30 16.50
C LYS A 53 6.84 2.34 16.15
N CYS A 54 5.75 2.37 16.92
CA CYS A 54 4.65 3.30 16.73
C CYS A 54 4.22 3.86 18.09
N GLU A 55 4.21 5.19 18.19
CA GLU A 55 3.67 5.94 19.32
C GLU A 55 2.83 7.09 18.76
N ILE A 56 1.54 7.11 19.13
CA ILE A 56 0.60 8.16 18.74
C ILE A 56 0.29 8.97 20.00
N ALA A 57 0.66 10.25 19.96
CA ALA A 57 0.30 11.25 20.96
C ALA A 57 -0.65 12.29 20.32
N GLU A 58 -1.28 13.13 21.15
CA GLU A 58 -2.25 14.13 20.66
C GLU A 58 -1.68 15.09 19.60
N SER A 59 -0.37 15.39 19.66
CA SER A 59 0.28 16.36 18.78
C SER A 59 1.21 15.77 17.73
N HIS A 60 1.58 14.50 17.85
CA HIS A 60 2.56 13.89 16.96
C HIS A 60 2.42 12.37 16.86
N ILE A 61 2.84 11.85 15.70
CA ILE A 61 2.94 10.42 15.43
C ILE A 61 4.43 10.11 15.24
N TYR A 62 4.99 9.31 16.14
CA TYR A 62 6.31 8.70 15.95
C TYR A 62 6.12 7.32 15.32
N PHE A 63 6.61 7.15 14.10
CA PHE A 63 6.47 5.90 13.38
C PHE A 63 7.74 5.56 12.61
N ASN A 64 8.29 4.38 12.87
CA ASN A 64 9.47 3.87 12.18
C ASN A 64 9.33 2.35 11.93
N ILE A 65 9.64 1.91 10.72
CA ILE A 65 9.67 0.50 10.34
C ILE A 65 11.14 0.07 10.26
N GLN A 66 11.44 -1.09 10.83
CA GLN A 66 12.78 -1.68 10.79
C GLN A 66 12.89 -2.58 9.55
N GLU A 67 13.29 -1.98 8.42
CA GLU A 67 13.53 -2.71 7.18
C GLU A 67 15.03 -2.88 6.89
N PRO A 68 15.46 -4.02 6.31
CA PRO A 68 16.81 -4.17 5.78
C PRO A 68 17.09 -3.21 4.61
N SER A 69 18.34 -2.77 4.44
CA SER A 69 18.73 -1.82 3.39
C SER A 69 18.42 -2.29 1.96
N ILE A 70 18.42 -3.61 1.72
CA ILE A 70 18.06 -4.19 0.41
C ILE A 70 16.61 -3.87 0.00
N VAL A 71 15.72 -3.67 0.97
CA VAL A 71 14.30 -3.39 0.71
C VAL A 71 14.15 -2.06 0.00
N SER A 72 14.89 -1.02 0.40
CA SER A 72 14.83 0.29 -0.24
C SER A 72 15.30 0.24 -1.71
N SER A 73 16.33 -0.54 -2.03
CA SER A 73 16.77 -0.78 -3.41
C SER A 73 15.69 -1.51 -4.24
N LEU A 74 15.02 -2.49 -3.63
CA LEU A 74 13.94 -3.24 -4.29
C LEU A 74 12.70 -2.37 -4.53
N GLN A 75 12.34 -1.50 -3.58
CA GLN A 75 11.25 -0.53 -3.73
C GLN A 75 11.51 0.39 -4.92
N GLN A 76 12.72 0.97 -5.01
CA GLN A 76 13.09 1.85 -6.12
C GLN A 76 13.00 1.12 -7.46
N TYR A 77 13.61 -0.05 -7.57
CA TYR A 77 13.58 -0.87 -8.78
C TYR A 77 12.14 -1.20 -9.21
N PHE A 78 11.28 -1.56 -8.25
CA PHE A 78 9.89 -1.89 -8.54
C PHE A 78 9.10 -0.68 -9.07
N ILE A 79 9.26 0.48 -8.44
CA ILE A 79 8.56 1.72 -8.85
C ILE A 79 8.97 2.10 -10.28
N GLU A 80 10.27 2.09 -10.56
CA GLU A 80 10.81 2.45 -11.88
C GLU A 80 10.39 1.46 -12.97
N SER A 81 10.38 0.16 -12.67
CA SER A 81 10.12 -0.88 -13.66
C SER A 81 8.63 -1.09 -13.94
N PHE A 82 7.77 -1.01 -12.91
CA PHE A 82 6.38 -1.46 -13.00
C PHE A 82 5.35 -0.33 -12.87
N CYS A 83 5.73 0.80 -12.28
CA CYS A 83 4.79 1.90 -11.97
C CYS A 83 5.12 3.26 -12.64
N PRO A 84 5.91 3.37 -13.73
CA PRO A 84 6.50 4.66 -14.13
C PRO A 84 5.49 5.76 -14.47
N GLN A 85 4.30 5.39 -14.97
CA GLN A 85 3.28 6.36 -15.39
C GLN A 85 2.11 6.52 -14.40
N ASN A 86 1.90 5.56 -13.49
CA ASN A 86 0.71 5.52 -12.63
C ASN A 86 1.06 5.40 -11.14
N ALA A 87 2.31 5.69 -10.77
CA ALA A 87 2.77 5.56 -9.38
C ALA A 87 1.93 6.42 -8.43
N ALA A 88 1.52 7.62 -8.84
CA ALA A 88 0.67 8.49 -8.05
C ALA A 88 -0.68 7.83 -7.69
N GLU A 89 -1.37 7.25 -8.67
CA GLU A 89 -2.62 6.53 -8.46
C GLU A 89 -2.42 5.28 -7.61
N ILE A 90 -1.33 4.54 -7.82
CA ILE A 90 -1.00 3.34 -7.05
C ILE A 90 -0.74 3.71 -5.58
N TYR A 91 -0.04 4.82 -5.30
CA TYR A 91 0.11 5.35 -3.94
C TYR A 91 -1.25 5.67 -3.32
N ALA A 92 -2.13 6.38 -4.04
CA ALA A 92 -3.46 6.75 -3.55
C ALA A 92 -4.32 5.52 -3.23
N ILE A 93 -4.35 4.52 -4.12
CA ILE A 93 -5.04 3.24 -3.89
C ILE A 93 -4.44 2.52 -2.67
N THR A 94 -3.11 2.49 -2.56
CA THR A 94 -2.44 1.83 -1.43
C THR A 94 -2.77 2.50 -0.09
N ILE A 95 -2.76 3.83 -0.04
CA ILE A 95 -3.16 4.59 1.17
C ILE A 95 -4.61 4.24 1.53
N HIS A 96 -5.50 4.20 0.53
CA HIS A 96 -6.88 3.80 0.75
C HIS A 96 -7.01 2.36 1.26
N LEU A 97 -6.20 1.43 0.78
CA LEU A 97 -6.16 0.05 1.28
C LEU A 97 -5.78 0.00 2.77
N PHE A 98 -4.74 0.72 3.21
CA PHE A 98 -4.39 0.77 4.63
C PHE A 98 -5.53 1.31 5.49
N LEU A 99 -6.17 2.41 5.07
CA LEU A 99 -7.26 3.03 5.83
C LEU A 99 -8.52 2.15 5.90
N SER A 100 -8.89 1.53 4.77
CA SER A 100 -10.05 0.61 4.70
C SER A 100 -9.81 -0.71 5.42
N ALA A 101 -8.57 -1.15 5.57
CA ALA A 101 -8.22 -2.37 6.29
C ALA A 101 -8.17 -2.19 7.82
N LEU A 102 -8.18 -0.97 8.37
CA LEU A 102 -8.10 -0.73 9.81
C LEU A 102 -9.14 -1.52 10.62
N PRO A 103 -10.44 -1.58 10.25
CA PRO A 103 -11.43 -2.35 10.99
C PRO A 103 -11.13 -3.85 11.06
N LEU A 104 -10.44 -4.40 10.04
CA LEU A 104 -10.07 -5.82 9.98
C LEU A 104 -8.95 -6.19 10.97
N HIS A 105 -8.27 -5.19 11.54
CA HIS A 105 -7.18 -5.37 12.50
C HIS A 105 -7.54 -4.91 13.93
N ALA A 106 -8.84 -4.80 14.23
CA ALA A 106 -9.33 -4.39 15.56
C ALA A 106 -8.92 -5.34 16.70
N ASP A 107 -8.45 -6.55 16.39
CA ASP A 107 -7.91 -7.52 17.35
C ASP A 107 -6.60 -7.08 18.00
N ASN A 108 -5.86 -6.15 17.38
CA ASN A 108 -4.61 -5.63 17.91
C ASN A 108 -4.51 -4.12 17.74
N PRO A 109 -4.89 -3.32 18.76
CA PRO A 109 -4.86 -1.86 18.70
C PRO A 109 -3.49 -1.29 18.33
N LYS A 110 -2.39 -1.85 18.87
CA LYS A 110 -1.02 -1.39 18.54
C LYS A 110 -0.69 -1.57 17.06
N ARG A 111 -1.20 -2.63 16.44
CA ARG A 111 -1.02 -2.88 15.00
C ARG A 111 -1.93 -1.99 14.18
N GLN A 112 -3.16 -1.76 14.64
CA GLN A 112 -4.09 -0.82 14.02
C GLN A 112 -3.50 0.61 13.98
N ASP A 113 -2.92 1.07 15.09
CA ASP A 113 -2.20 2.35 15.18
C ASP A 113 -1.02 2.42 14.20
N ALA A 114 -0.26 1.33 14.07
CA ALA A 114 0.85 1.26 13.14
C ALA A 114 0.42 1.32 11.67
N LEU A 115 -0.65 0.61 11.31
CA LEU A 115 -1.23 0.66 9.97
C LEU A 115 -1.79 2.05 9.65
N PHE A 116 -2.41 2.71 10.64
CA PHE A 116 -2.88 4.08 10.52
C PHE A 116 -1.71 5.06 10.33
N ALA A 117 -0.69 5.00 11.19
CA ALA A 117 0.51 5.83 11.07
C ALA A 117 1.24 5.62 9.73
N ASN A 118 1.28 4.38 9.23
CA ASN A 118 1.87 4.05 7.94
C ASN A 118 1.11 4.69 6.76
N ALA A 119 -0.21 4.85 6.85
CA ALA A 119 -0.97 5.59 5.84
C ALA A 119 -0.49 7.05 5.73
N PHE A 120 -0.16 7.70 6.85
CA PHE A 120 0.44 9.05 6.85
C PHE A 120 1.86 9.07 6.29
N ARG A 121 2.68 8.06 6.62
CA ARG A 121 4.03 7.91 6.03
C ARG A 121 3.94 7.86 4.51
N LEU A 122 3.06 7.03 3.97
CA LEU A 122 2.83 6.89 2.53
C LEU A 122 2.25 8.17 1.92
N TYR A 123 1.32 8.84 2.60
CA TYR A 123 0.76 10.11 2.13
C TYR A 123 1.82 11.21 2.05
N LYS A 124 2.72 11.29 3.03
CA LYS A 124 3.86 12.22 3.01
C LYS A 124 4.77 11.95 1.80
N GLN A 125 5.12 10.69 1.56
CA GLN A 125 5.90 10.29 0.38
C GLN A 125 5.18 10.65 -0.93
N PHE A 126 3.90 10.33 -1.03
CA PHE A 126 3.06 10.67 -2.17
C PHE A 126 3.08 12.17 -2.47
N LYS A 127 2.89 13.02 -1.44
CA LYS A 127 2.94 14.48 -1.62
C LYS A 127 4.31 15.00 -2.03
N THR A 128 5.39 14.44 -1.47
CA THR A 128 6.75 14.85 -1.81
C THR A 128 7.12 14.46 -3.25
N LEU A 129 6.74 13.27 -3.69
CA LEU A 129 7.09 12.74 -5.01
C LEU A 129 6.15 13.25 -6.12
N TYR A 130 4.87 13.49 -5.82
CA TYR A 130 3.84 13.84 -6.80
C TYR A 130 3.03 15.09 -6.41
N PRO A 131 3.66 16.26 -6.20
CA PRO A 131 2.99 17.46 -5.72
C PRO A 131 1.88 17.98 -6.65
N ASN A 132 1.99 17.73 -7.96
CA ASN A 132 1.03 18.20 -8.97
C ASN A 132 -0.15 17.25 -9.22
N SER A 133 -0.13 16.04 -8.65
CA SER A 133 -1.21 15.05 -8.85
C SER A 133 -2.54 15.44 -8.20
N LEU A 134 -2.53 16.41 -7.28
CA LEU A 134 -3.73 16.94 -6.62
C LEU A 134 -4.42 18.05 -7.43
N ASN A 135 -3.80 18.53 -8.52
CA ASN A 135 -4.29 19.61 -9.39
C ASN A 135 -4.98 19.10 -10.67
N THR A 136 -5.76 18.02 -10.59
CA THR A 136 -6.55 17.56 -11.74
C THR A 136 -7.87 18.31 -11.83
N ASP A 137 -7.82 19.61 -12.10
CA ASP A 137 -8.89 20.27 -12.87
C ASP A 137 -8.61 20.01 -14.36
N LYS A 138 -8.77 18.75 -14.75
CA LYS A 138 -8.96 18.36 -16.14
C LYS A 138 -10.32 17.70 -16.22
N ARG A 139 -11.35 18.56 -16.17
CA ARG A 139 -12.62 18.27 -16.85
C ARG A 139 -12.31 18.04 -18.32
N GLY A 140 -12.03 16.79 -18.66
CA GLY A 140 -12.10 16.32 -20.03
C GLY A 140 -13.55 16.48 -20.47
N LYS A 141 -13.78 17.38 -21.41
CA LYS A 141 -14.97 17.42 -22.24
C LYS A 141 -15.27 16.01 -22.74
N ILE A 142 -16.49 15.54 -22.47
CA ILE A 142 -17.27 14.76 -23.43
C ILE A 142 -18.52 15.61 -23.67
#